data_AF-A0A2D5EEH1-F1
#
_entry.id   AF-A0A2D5EEH1-F1
#
_cell.length_a   1.000
_cell.length_b   1.000
_cell.length_c   1.000
_cell.angle_alpha   90.00
_cell.angle_beta   90.00
_cell.angle_gamma   90.00
#
_symmetry.space_group_name_H-M   'P 1'
#
loop_
_entity.id
_entity.type
_entity.pdbx_description
1 polymer ?
#
loop_
_entity_poly.entity_id
_entity_poly.type
_entity_poly.pdbx_seq_one_letter_code
_entity_poly.pdbx_strand_id
1 'polypeptide(L)'
;MPSNLFARWRPEALRRIEEREDLLAEAGDQGQLDHESICYAPLAFRSKVVNAFELYGKAFFWVSLPLGLVTYLMHIYLTDSSFVAALNDVWPFIIALSGIPAAMWLSSTVAFTFFPRWCVKAGRGPEWELNRRTGVVRIWHYRRRIPLFWNYQETVTETPFYEFDGWVAGGATQYGPRFDFILCHRYSKLKVHIGDILLGWHQSPRPCYALWDFLQNYMDVTQPLPEFPVLEPHRHKDPVTAEHDREAGRPERYWRDMDDKTFQQKEDEMLGRVLRINTEQRPNLMARKVRYAHMTPEDMLAYGRGSRQSRQRRAKSGLKKEPIRSVPSD
;
A
#
# COMPACT_ATOMS: atom_id res chain seq x y z
N MET A 1 5.49 -1.83 -7.78
CA MET A 1 4.70 -2.75 -6.90
C MET A 1 3.18 -2.67 -7.15
N PRO A 2 2.47 -3.81 -7.14
CA PRO A 2 1.00 -3.80 -7.12
C PRO A 2 0.46 -3.16 -5.83
N SER A 3 -0.53 -2.27 -5.98
CA SER A 3 -1.31 -1.75 -4.85
C SER A 3 -2.23 -2.86 -4.37
N ASN A 4 -2.09 -3.30 -3.11
CA ASN A 4 -2.78 -4.43 -2.50
C ASN A 4 -2.27 -5.82 -2.95
N LEU A 5 -1.39 -6.40 -2.14
CA LEU A 5 -0.88 -7.76 -2.27
C LEU A 5 -2.05 -8.75 -2.40
N PHE A 6 -3.06 -8.63 -1.53
CA PHE A 6 -4.22 -9.54 -1.45
C PHE A 6 -5.38 -9.20 -2.40
N ALA A 7 -5.17 -8.33 -3.38
CA ALA A 7 -6.15 -8.16 -4.44
C ALA A 7 -6.33 -9.48 -5.22
N ARG A 8 -7.52 -9.67 -5.79
CA ARG A 8 -7.81 -10.83 -6.64
C ARG A 8 -7.05 -10.69 -7.97
N TRP A 9 -5.97 -11.45 -8.13
CA TRP A 9 -5.12 -11.42 -9.34
C TRP A 9 -5.50 -12.53 -10.31
N ARG A 10 -6.43 -12.25 -11.24
CA ARG A 10 -6.76 -13.25 -12.28
C ARG A 10 -5.50 -13.61 -13.11
N PRO A 11 -5.40 -14.86 -13.62
CA PRO A 11 -4.29 -15.28 -14.48
C PRO A 11 -4.01 -14.33 -15.66
N GLU A 12 -5.05 -13.78 -16.28
CA GLU A 12 -4.92 -12.77 -17.35
C GLU A 12 -4.30 -11.44 -16.86
N ALA A 13 -4.63 -11.03 -15.64
CA ALA A 13 -4.03 -9.83 -15.03
C ALA A 13 -2.55 -10.08 -14.68
N LEU A 14 -2.20 -11.26 -14.18
CA LEU A 14 -0.81 -11.65 -13.88
C LEU A 14 0.07 -11.62 -15.13
N ARG A 15 -0.44 -12.08 -16.28
CA ARG A 15 0.26 -11.99 -17.57
C ARG A 15 0.48 -10.54 -18.01
N ARG A 16 -0.54 -9.68 -17.87
CA ARG A 16 -0.40 -8.24 -18.15
C ARG A 16 0.57 -7.52 -17.22
N ILE A 17 0.73 -7.99 -15.99
CA ILE A 17 1.68 -7.42 -15.03
C ILE A 17 3.11 -7.77 -15.43
N GLU A 18 3.38 -8.98 -15.90
CA GLU A 18 4.72 -9.39 -16.40
C GLU A 18 5.19 -8.47 -17.54
N GLU A 19 4.33 -8.25 -18.55
CA GLU A 19 4.61 -7.30 -19.64
C GLU A 19 4.87 -5.88 -19.14
N ARG A 20 4.22 -5.49 -18.04
CA ARG A 20 4.35 -4.16 -17.45
C ARG A 20 5.55 -4.05 -16.52
N GLU A 21 5.92 -5.12 -15.81
CA GLU A 21 7.06 -5.18 -14.90
C GLU A 21 8.37 -4.92 -15.64
N ASP A 22 8.53 -5.48 -16.85
CA ASP A 22 9.68 -5.19 -17.71
C ASP A 22 9.78 -3.68 -18.01
N LEU A 23 8.65 -3.02 -18.30
CA LEU A 23 8.60 -1.58 -18.55
C LEU A 23 8.89 -0.74 -17.28
N LEU A 24 8.47 -1.23 -16.11
CA LEU A 24 8.70 -0.58 -14.82
C LEU A 24 10.15 -0.71 -14.36
N ALA A 25 10.75 -1.88 -14.56
CA ALA A 25 12.16 -2.14 -14.29
C ALA A 25 13.05 -1.22 -15.13
N GLU A 26 12.70 -1.02 -16.41
CA GLU A 26 13.40 -0.09 -17.30
C GLU A 26 13.20 1.39 -16.92
N ALA A 27 12.08 1.72 -16.28
CA ALA A 27 11.76 3.07 -15.82
C ALA A 27 12.43 3.47 -14.49
N GLY A 28 13.15 2.53 -13.84
CA GLY A 28 13.81 2.77 -12.57
C GLY A 28 12.83 2.92 -11.39
N ASP A 29 11.75 2.13 -11.38
CA ASP A 29 10.87 2.05 -10.20
C ASP A 29 11.67 1.53 -8.99
N GLN A 30 11.47 2.15 -7.84
CA GLN A 30 12.17 1.82 -6.59
C GLN A 30 11.37 0.82 -5.74
N GLY A 31 10.09 0.59 -6.08
CA GLY A 31 9.26 -0.38 -5.37
C GLY A 31 9.44 -1.79 -5.92
N GLN A 32 10.20 -2.62 -5.19
CA GLN A 32 10.62 -3.97 -5.61
C GLN A 32 10.00 -5.06 -4.74
N LEU A 33 9.31 -6.03 -5.35
CA LEU A 33 8.78 -7.21 -4.65
C LEU A 33 9.48 -8.45 -5.19
N ASP A 34 10.66 -8.70 -4.64
CA ASP A 34 11.54 -9.74 -5.15
C ASP A 34 11.66 -10.88 -4.12
N HIS A 35 12.43 -11.90 -4.49
CA HIS A 35 12.81 -12.97 -3.56
C HIS A 35 13.74 -12.51 -2.42
N GLU A 36 14.39 -11.35 -2.55
CA GLU A 36 15.35 -10.84 -1.56
C GLU A 36 14.81 -9.69 -0.72
N SER A 37 14.01 -8.80 -1.29
CA SER A 37 13.43 -7.68 -0.54
C SER A 37 12.02 -7.31 -1.00
N ILE A 38 11.26 -6.79 -0.04
CA ILE A 38 9.97 -6.11 -0.23
C ILE A 38 10.21 -4.64 0.07
N CYS A 39 10.33 -3.83 -0.97
CA CYS A 39 10.52 -2.38 -0.88
C CYS A 39 9.28 -1.65 -1.37
N TYR A 40 8.70 -0.79 -0.51
CA TYR A 40 7.63 0.09 -0.93
C TYR A 40 8.14 1.50 -1.20
N ALA A 41 7.88 1.98 -2.43
CA ALA A 41 8.14 3.35 -2.83
C ALA A 41 6.86 4.02 -3.34
N PRO A 42 6.43 5.16 -2.77
CA PRO A 42 5.30 5.90 -3.29
C PRO A 42 5.64 6.51 -4.66
N LEU A 43 4.70 6.38 -5.60
CA LEU A 43 4.75 7.07 -6.89
C LEU A 43 4.93 8.58 -6.73
N ALA A 44 5.66 9.21 -7.64
CA ALA A 44 5.82 10.66 -7.65
C ALA A 44 4.45 11.36 -7.74
N PHE A 45 4.36 12.56 -7.17
CA PHE A 45 3.12 13.34 -7.19
C PHE A 45 2.61 13.56 -8.63
N ARG A 46 3.52 13.84 -9.58
CA ARG A 46 3.19 13.97 -11.01
C ARG A 46 2.56 12.71 -11.59
N SER A 47 3.08 11.54 -11.24
CA SER A 47 2.58 10.23 -11.69
C SER A 47 1.17 9.98 -11.16
N LYS A 48 0.92 10.36 -9.91
CA LYS A 48 -0.42 10.30 -9.31
C LYS A 48 -1.40 11.23 -10.03
N VAL A 49 -0.97 12.43 -10.43
CA VAL A 49 -1.80 13.38 -11.21
C VAL A 49 -2.13 12.82 -12.59
N VAL A 50 -1.15 12.32 -13.33
CA VAL A 50 -1.36 11.73 -14.67
C VAL A 50 -2.32 10.53 -14.59
N ASN A 51 -2.11 9.63 -13.63
CA ASN A 51 -3.00 8.48 -13.41
C ASN A 51 -4.42 8.92 -12.99
N ALA A 52 -4.53 9.96 -12.14
CA ALA A 52 -5.82 10.55 -11.78
C ALA A 52 -6.54 11.14 -13.00
N PHE A 53 -5.84 11.85 -13.88
CA PHE A 53 -6.41 12.38 -15.11
C PHE A 53 -6.92 11.28 -16.05
N GLU A 54 -6.24 10.13 -16.10
CA GLU A 54 -6.71 8.97 -16.85
C GLU A 54 -8.00 8.40 -16.26
N LEU A 55 -7.99 8.08 -14.96
CA LEU A 55 -9.10 7.42 -14.28
C LEU A 55 -10.34 8.31 -14.22
N TYR A 56 -10.19 9.54 -13.72
CA TYR A 56 -11.29 10.49 -13.59
C TYR A 56 -11.72 11.01 -14.96
N GLY A 57 -10.79 11.31 -15.87
CA GLY A 57 -11.12 11.76 -17.23
C GLY A 57 -11.99 10.74 -17.95
N LYS A 58 -11.61 9.46 -17.92
CA LYS A 58 -12.39 8.38 -18.51
C LYS A 58 -13.76 8.20 -17.84
N ALA A 59 -13.80 8.16 -16.50
CA ALA A 59 -15.05 7.98 -15.76
C ALA A 59 -16.04 9.13 -16.01
N PHE A 60 -15.58 10.38 -15.89
CA PHE A 60 -16.43 11.55 -16.13
C PHE A 60 -16.85 11.66 -17.59
N PHE A 61 -15.98 11.31 -18.54
CA PHE A 61 -16.36 11.29 -19.96
C PHE A 61 -17.55 10.34 -20.21
N TRP A 62 -17.47 9.10 -19.71
CA TRP A 62 -18.55 8.12 -19.88
C TRP A 62 -19.84 8.48 -19.15
N VAL A 63 -19.78 9.20 -18.03
CA VAL A 63 -20.97 9.71 -17.31
C VAL A 63 -21.55 10.95 -17.99
N SER A 64 -20.70 11.84 -18.52
CA SER A 64 -21.11 13.08 -19.17
C SER A 64 -21.84 12.87 -20.49
N LEU A 65 -21.51 11.79 -21.22
CA LEU A 65 -22.06 11.49 -22.53
C LEU A 65 -23.59 11.24 -22.52
N PRO A 66 -24.15 10.34 -21.68
CA PRO A 66 -25.59 10.17 -21.56
C PRO A 66 -26.26 11.40 -20.93
N LEU A 67 -25.59 12.09 -20.00
CA LEU A 67 -26.14 13.32 -19.41
C LEU A 67 -26.31 14.42 -20.46
N GLY A 68 -25.31 14.61 -21.34
CA GLY A 68 -25.37 15.54 -22.46
C GLY A 68 -26.53 15.21 -23.41
N LEU A 69 -26.74 13.93 -23.72
CA LEU A 69 -27.86 13.47 -24.53
C LEU A 69 -29.21 13.79 -23.88
N VAL A 70 -29.37 13.54 -22.58
CA VAL A 70 -30.60 13.87 -21.84
C VAL A 70 -30.85 15.38 -21.84
N THR A 71 -29.82 16.20 -21.64
CA THR A 71 -29.99 17.67 -21.68
C THR A 71 -30.42 18.16 -23.06
N TYR A 72 -29.89 17.56 -24.14
CA TYR A 72 -30.29 17.87 -25.50
C TYR A 72 -31.76 17.51 -25.76
N LEU A 73 -32.18 16.29 -25.39
CA LEU A 73 -33.57 15.84 -25.57
C LEU A 73 -34.56 16.66 -24.74
N MET A 74 -34.21 17.01 -23.50
CA MET A 74 -35.03 17.88 -22.65
C MET A 74 -35.16 19.29 -23.23
N HIS A 75 -34.09 19.83 -23.82
CA HIS A 75 -34.13 21.16 -24.41
C HIS A 75 -35.03 21.22 -25.64
N ILE A 76 -35.01 20.19 -26.50
CA ILE A 76 -35.95 20.05 -27.62
C ILE A 76 -37.40 20.01 -27.10
N TYR A 77 -37.67 19.19 -26.07
CA TYR A 77 -39.01 19.00 -25.54
C TYR A 77 -39.61 20.27 -24.92
N LEU A 78 -38.78 21.10 -24.24
CA LEU A 78 -39.25 22.31 -23.55
C LEU A 78 -39.42 23.51 -24.47
N THR A 79 -38.66 23.57 -25.57
CA THR A 79 -38.53 24.77 -26.40
C THR A 79 -39.22 24.62 -27.77
N ASP A 80 -39.69 23.42 -28.11
CA ASP A 80 -40.27 23.06 -29.43
C ASP A 80 -39.43 23.58 -30.61
N SER A 81 -38.10 23.57 -30.43
CA SER A 81 -37.15 24.14 -31.38
C SER A 81 -36.71 23.10 -32.41
N SER A 82 -36.28 23.57 -33.59
CA SER A 82 -35.69 22.69 -34.60
C SER A 82 -34.44 21.97 -34.06
N PHE A 83 -34.22 20.71 -34.46
CA PHE A 83 -33.11 19.88 -33.97
C PHE A 83 -31.73 20.56 -34.04
N VAL A 84 -31.50 21.38 -35.07
CA VAL A 84 -30.24 22.08 -35.30
C VAL A 84 -30.08 23.29 -34.37
N ALA A 85 -31.16 24.06 -34.16
CA ALA A 85 -31.15 25.20 -33.24
C ALA A 85 -30.93 24.72 -31.79
N ALA A 86 -31.66 23.68 -31.38
CA ALA A 86 -31.51 23.04 -30.08
C ALA A 86 -30.07 22.53 -29.84
N LEU A 87 -29.42 22.00 -30.89
CA LEU A 87 -28.05 21.52 -30.78
C LEU A 87 -27.09 22.69 -30.59
N ASN A 88 -27.23 23.77 -31.36
CA ASN A 88 -26.35 24.93 -31.27
C ASN A 88 -26.42 25.61 -29.90
N ASP A 89 -27.61 25.66 -29.29
CA ASP A 89 -27.81 26.25 -27.97
C ASP A 89 -27.21 25.40 -26.83
N VAL A 90 -27.28 24.08 -26.95
CA VAL A 90 -26.78 23.13 -25.92
C VAL A 90 -25.32 22.73 -26.14
N TRP A 91 -24.79 22.91 -27.36
CA TRP A 91 -23.43 22.52 -27.73
C TRP A 91 -22.31 23.10 -26.85
N PRO A 92 -22.33 24.40 -26.46
CA PRO A 92 -21.34 24.94 -25.53
C PRO A 92 -21.35 24.22 -24.18
N PHE A 93 -22.54 23.84 -23.70
CA PHE A 93 -22.70 23.10 -22.46
C PHE A 93 -22.16 21.67 -22.59
N ILE A 94 -22.43 20.97 -23.71
CA ILE A 94 -21.89 19.63 -23.97
C ILE A 94 -20.36 19.66 -24.06
N ILE A 95 -19.77 20.65 -24.72
CA ILE A 95 -18.31 20.82 -24.78
C ILE A 95 -17.75 21.07 -23.38
N ALA A 96 -18.35 21.96 -22.58
CA ALA A 96 -17.85 22.22 -21.24
C ALA A 96 -17.94 20.95 -20.36
N LEU A 97 -19.02 20.19 -20.48
CA LEU A 97 -19.30 19.01 -19.67
C LEU A 97 -18.44 17.80 -20.06
N SER A 98 -18.28 17.53 -21.36
CA SER A 98 -17.59 16.33 -21.88
C SER A 98 -16.19 16.60 -22.44
N GLY A 99 -15.94 17.81 -22.92
CA GLY A 99 -14.66 18.22 -23.50
C GLY A 99 -13.56 18.36 -22.46
N ILE A 100 -13.86 18.85 -21.25
CA ILE A 100 -12.87 18.91 -20.15
C ILE A 100 -12.44 17.49 -19.74
N PRO A 101 -13.34 16.53 -19.45
CA PRO A 101 -12.95 15.14 -19.21
C PRO A 101 -12.20 14.49 -20.38
N ALA A 102 -12.62 14.75 -21.61
CA ALA A 102 -11.95 14.22 -22.80
C ALA A 102 -10.51 14.75 -22.95
N ALA A 103 -10.30 16.05 -22.71
CA ALA A 103 -8.98 16.67 -22.73
C ALA A 103 -8.08 16.13 -21.61
N MET A 104 -8.62 15.94 -20.40
CA MET A 104 -7.91 15.29 -19.28
C MET A 104 -7.49 13.87 -19.66
N TRP A 105 -8.40 13.07 -20.20
CA TRP A 105 -8.10 11.70 -20.62
C TRP A 105 -7.03 11.67 -21.72
N LEU A 106 -7.20 12.48 -22.79
CA LEU A 106 -6.27 12.57 -23.90
C LEU A 106 -4.87 13.01 -23.44
N SER A 107 -4.79 14.02 -22.56
CA SER A 107 -3.51 14.50 -22.04
C SER A 107 -2.74 13.43 -21.27
N SER A 108 -3.46 12.58 -20.53
CA SER A 108 -2.85 11.48 -19.79
C SER A 108 -2.37 10.36 -20.73
N THR A 109 -3.19 9.98 -21.72
CA THR A 109 -2.80 8.98 -22.72
C THR A 109 -1.55 9.42 -23.48
N VAL A 110 -1.52 10.68 -23.96
CA VAL A 110 -0.35 11.26 -24.63
C VAL A 110 0.88 11.23 -23.71
N ALA A 111 0.74 11.60 -22.44
CA ALA A 111 1.86 11.56 -21.49
C ALA A 111 2.44 10.16 -21.30
N PHE A 112 1.59 9.12 -21.19
CA PHE A 112 2.04 7.74 -21.09
C PHE A 112 2.67 7.20 -22.38
N THR A 113 2.15 7.58 -23.55
CA THR A 113 2.68 7.12 -24.84
C THR A 113 4.05 7.73 -25.14
N PHE A 114 4.22 9.05 -24.94
CA PHE A 114 5.45 9.74 -25.32
C PHE A 114 6.49 9.80 -24.20
N PHE A 115 6.08 9.81 -22.93
CA PHE A 115 6.99 9.97 -21.80
C PHE A 115 6.75 8.94 -20.67
N PRO A 116 6.76 7.63 -20.97
CA PRO A 116 6.49 6.59 -19.96
C PRO A 116 7.43 6.69 -18.75
N ARG A 117 8.74 6.87 -18.98
CA ARG A 117 9.75 7.02 -17.92
C ARG A 117 9.51 8.26 -17.03
N TRP A 118 8.96 9.34 -17.60
CA TRP A 118 8.63 10.53 -16.83
C TRP A 118 7.40 10.29 -15.95
N CYS A 119 6.40 9.60 -16.49
CA CYS A 119 5.15 9.27 -15.83
C CYS A 119 5.29 8.23 -14.72
N VAL A 120 6.27 7.31 -14.77
CA VAL A 120 6.37 6.21 -13.80
C VAL A 120 7.50 6.35 -12.76
N LYS A 121 8.09 7.54 -12.66
CA LYS A 121 9.18 7.77 -11.70
C LYS A 121 8.72 7.63 -10.24
N ALA A 122 9.51 6.91 -9.43
CA ALA A 122 9.36 6.88 -7.98
C ALA A 122 9.48 8.30 -7.39
N GLY A 123 8.71 8.55 -6.32
CA GLY A 123 8.54 9.88 -5.75
C GLY A 123 9.70 10.36 -4.88
N ARG A 124 9.43 10.53 -3.58
CA ARG A 124 10.41 11.06 -2.62
C ARG A 124 11.52 10.06 -2.26
N GLY A 125 11.41 8.82 -2.73
CA GLY A 125 12.23 7.68 -2.34
C GLY A 125 11.39 6.57 -1.70
N PRO A 126 11.98 5.40 -1.41
CA PRO A 126 11.32 4.30 -0.68
C PRO A 126 10.94 4.73 0.74
N GLU A 127 9.83 4.25 1.28
CA GLU A 127 9.43 4.53 2.68
C GLU A 127 9.92 3.46 3.64
N TRP A 128 9.85 2.19 3.23
CA TRP A 128 10.32 1.05 3.99
C TRP A 128 10.72 -0.12 3.08
N GLU A 129 11.64 -0.94 3.55
CA GLU A 129 12.16 -2.12 2.87
C GLU A 129 12.34 -3.22 3.91
N LEU A 130 11.85 -4.40 3.59
CA LEU A 130 12.07 -5.63 4.34
C LEU A 130 13.06 -6.47 3.52
N ASN A 131 14.27 -6.65 4.02
CA ASN A 131 15.29 -7.44 3.33
C ASN A 131 15.38 -8.83 3.96
N ARG A 132 14.96 -9.85 3.21
CA ARG A 132 14.97 -11.26 3.61
C ARG A 132 16.38 -11.79 3.86
N ARG A 133 17.34 -11.43 3.00
CA ARG A 133 18.74 -11.95 3.08
C ARG A 133 19.45 -11.47 4.33
N THR A 134 19.31 -10.19 4.66
CA THR A 134 19.97 -9.60 5.84
C THR A 134 19.12 -9.71 7.11
N GLY A 135 17.82 -9.93 6.97
CA GLY A 135 16.87 -9.93 8.09
C GLY A 135 16.62 -8.53 8.67
N VAL A 136 16.95 -7.47 7.92
CA VAL A 136 16.87 -6.07 8.37
C VAL A 136 15.67 -5.38 7.75
N VAL A 137 15.02 -4.53 8.55
CA VAL A 137 13.99 -3.58 8.14
C VAL A 137 14.64 -2.22 8.02
N ARG A 138 14.61 -1.65 6.82
CA ARG A 138 15.05 -0.27 6.56
C ARG A 138 13.85 0.64 6.47
N ILE A 139 13.90 1.76 7.17
CA ILE A 139 12.84 2.76 7.17
C ILE A 139 13.47 4.11 6.85
N TRP A 140 12.90 4.77 5.84
CA TRP A 140 13.35 6.08 5.40
C TRP A 140 12.46 7.16 5.99
N HIS A 141 13.10 8.13 6.62
CA HIS A 141 12.43 9.34 7.08
C HIS A 141 12.89 10.52 6.25
N TYR A 142 11.95 11.12 5.51
CA TYR A 142 12.20 12.32 4.72
C TYR A 142 11.74 13.55 5.49
N ARG A 143 12.69 14.32 6.02
CA ARG A 143 12.39 15.60 6.66
C ARG A 143 12.62 16.73 5.67
N ARG A 144 11.62 17.58 5.48
CA ARG A 144 11.78 18.79 4.67
C ARG A 144 12.61 19.80 5.45
N ARG A 145 13.78 20.18 4.90
CA ARG A 145 14.69 21.13 5.58
C ARG A 145 14.18 22.57 5.51
N ILE A 146 13.57 22.96 4.38
CA ILE A 146 13.00 24.30 4.16
C ILE A 146 11.62 24.14 3.47
N PRO A 147 10.53 24.76 3.98
CA PRO A 147 9.18 24.62 3.44
C PRO A 147 8.99 25.12 2.00
N LEU A 148 9.95 25.87 1.45
CA LEU A 148 9.85 26.45 0.10
C LEU A 148 10.62 25.63 -0.95
N PHE A 149 11.72 24.98 -0.58
CA PHE A 149 12.55 24.20 -1.50
C PHE A 149 12.21 22.70 -1.45
N TRP A 150 12.54 21.99 -2.54
CA TRP A 150 12.37 20.53 -2.66
C TRP A 150 13.55 19.74 -2.07
N ASN A 151 14.26 20.32 -1.10
CA ASN A 151 15.42 19.68 -0.48
C ASN A 151 14.96 18.88 0.74
N TYR A 152 14.94 17.56 0.59
CA TYR A 152 14.66 16.61 1.66
C TYR A 152 15.98 16.13 2.28
N GLN A 153 16.03 16.08 3.61
CA GLN A 153 17.07 15.34 4.31
C GLN A 153 16.54 13.93 4.56
N GLU A 154 17.27 12.95 4.04
CA GLU A 154 17.01 11.53 4.21
C GLU A 154 17.73 11.04 5.46
N THR A 155 16.99 10.36 6.35
CA THR A 155 17.57 9.62 7.46
C THR A 155 17.04 8.19 7.41
N VAL A 156 17.95 7.23 7.25
CA VAL A 156 17.64 5.80 7.18
C VAL A 156 17.83 5.18 8.55
N THR A 157 16.81 4.49 9.04
CA THR A 157 16.90 3.69 10.27
C THR A 157 16.89 2.22 9.88
N GLU A 158 17.96 1.51 10.23
CA GLU A 158 18.10 0.08 10.00
C GLU A 158 17.91 -0.66 11.33
N THR A 159 16.97 -1.59 11.36
CA THR A 159 16.61 -2.35 12.57
C THR A 159 16.30 -3.80 12.23
N PRO A 160 16.75 -4.79 13.01
CA PRO A 160 16.48 -6.20 12.70
C PRO A 160 14.98 -6.54 12.76
N PHE A 161 14.51 -7.41 11.85
CA PHE A 161 13.08 -7.78 11.76
C PHE A 161 12.57 -8.50 13.01
N TYR A 162 13.40 -9.30 13.67
CA TYR A 162 13.00 -10.02 14.90
C TYR A 162 12.69 -9.09 16.08
N GLU A 163 13.05 -7.79 16.00
CA GLU A 163 12.74 -6.77 17.01
C GLU A 163 11.37 -6.11 16.78
N PHE A 164 10.71 -6.42 15.66
CA PHE A 164 9.38 -5.93 15.35
C PHE A 164 8.30 -6.92 15.78
N ASP A 165 7.22 -6.35 16.30
CA ASP A 165 5.99 -7.07 16.57
C ASP A 165 4.89 -6.56 15.62
N GLY A 166 4.06 -7.48 15.11
CA GLY A 166 2.89 -7.15 14.31
C GLY A 166 1.71 -6.72 15.18
N TRP A 167 1.19 -5.52 14.95
CA TRP A 167 0.01 -4.98 15.63
C TRP A 167 -1.15 -4.79 14.66
N VAL A 168 -2.36 -5.04 15.14
CA VAL A 168 -3.59 -4.71 14.42
C VAL A 168 -4.19 -3.45 15.04
N ALA A 169 -4.21 -2.37 14.28
CA ALA A 169 -4.86 -1.13 14.67
C ALA A 169 -6.30 -1.12 14.15
N GLY A 170 -7.25 -1.25 15.07
CA GLY A 170 -8.68 -1.04 14.79
C GLY A 170 -9.05 0.43 14.86
N GLY A 171 -9.72 0.94 13.83
CA GLY A 171 -10.31 2.27 13.78
C GLY A 171 -11.78 2.19 13.39
N ALA A 172 -12.61 3.09 13.93
CA ALA A 172 -13.99 3.26 13.48
C ALA A 172 -14.03 4.36 12.40
N THR A 173 -14.58 4.04 11.24
CA THR A 173 -14.85 5.00 10.17
C THR A 173 -16.36 5.08 9.89
N GLN A 174 -16.80 6.12 9.18
CA GLN A 174 -18.21 6.25 8.75
C GLN A 174 -18.71 5.08 7.89
N TYR A 175 -17.80 4.30 7.30
CA TYR A 175 -18.09 3.14 6.46
C TYR A 175 -17.95 1.80 7.20
N GLY A 176 -17.76 1.83 8.53
CA GLY A 176 -17.60 0.65 9.37
C GLY A 176 -16.23 0.54 10.06
N PRO A 177 -15.96 -0.59 10.73
CA PRO A 177 -14.66 -0.85 11.33
C PRO A 177 -13.60 -1.00 10.23
N ARG A 178 -12.42 -0.42 10.47
CA ARG A 178 -11.24 -0.54 9.62
C ARG A 178 -10.12 -1.13 10.45
N PHE A 179 -9.48 -2.16 9.93
CA PHE A 179 -8.29 -2.74 10.54
C PHE A 179 -7.08 -2.47 9.66
N ASP A 180 -6.00 -1.95 10.25
CA ASP A 180 -4.71 -1.72 9.61
C ASP A 180 -3.63 -2.54 10.33
N PHE A 181 -2.68 -3.06 9.55
CA PHE A 181 -1.54 -3.81 10.07
C PHE A 181 -0.32 -2.89 10.20
N ILE A 182 0.24 -2.82 11.41
CA ILE A 182 1.36 -1.95 11.76
C ILE A 182 2.49 -2.80 12.33
N LEU A 183 3.68 -2.70 11.74
CA LEU A 183 4.90 -3.18 12.40
C LEU A 183 5.36 -2.16 13.42
N CYS A 184 5.39 -2.57 14.69
CA CYS A 184 5.91 -1.74 15.77
C CYS A 184 7.24 -2.30 16.23
N HIS A 185 8.26 -1.44 16.29
CA HIS A 185 9.53 -1.80 16.88
C HIS A 185 9.38 -1.92 18.40
N ARG A 186 9.97 -2.95 19.02
CA ARG A 186 9.81 -3.23 20.44
C ARG A 186 10.49 -2.20 21.35
N TYR A 187 11.68 -1.75 20.97
CA TYR A 187 12.54 -0.92 21.82
C TYR A 187 12.46 0.58 21.52
N SER A 188 11.82 0.96 20.42
CA SER A 188 11.74 2.36 19.98
C SER A 188 10.31 2.70 19.59
N LYS A 189 10.02 3.99 19.44
CA LYS A 189 8.67 4.46 19.04
C LYS A 189 8.43 4.35 17.52
N LEU A 190 9.21 3.52 16.84
CA LEU A 190 9.16 3.33 15.39
C LEU A 190 7.95 2.46 15.03
N LYS A 191 7.13 2.97 14.11
CA LYS A 191 5.93 2.30 13.62
C LYS A 191 5.90 2.39 12.11
N VAL A 192 5.69 1.27 11.44
CA VAL A 192 5.60 1.19 9.98
C VAL A 192 4.20 0.70 9.62
N HIS A 193 3.45 1.52 8.92
CA HIS A 193 2.13 1.18 8.41
C HIS A 193 2.28 0.41 7.11
N ILE A 194 2.14 -0.92 7.16
CA ILE A 194 2.30 -1.81 6.01
C ILE A 194 0.94 -2.29 5.49
N GLY A 195 -0.04 -2.46 6.38
CA GLY A 195 -1.37 -2.95 6.03
C GLY A 195 -2.08 -2.07 5.01
N ASP A 196 -2.08 -0.75 5.18
CA ASP A 196 -2.77 0.14 4.24
C ASP A 196 -2.28 -0.01 2.78
N ILE A 197 -1.01 -0.38 2.60
CA ILE A 197 -0.38 -0.56 1.29
C ILE A 197 -0.59 -1.98 0.76
N LEU A 198 -0.34 -3.00 1.59
CA LEU A 198 -0.33 -4.41 1.16
C LEU A 198 -1.70 -5.08 1.25
N LEU A 199 -2.58 -4.64 2.13
CA LEU A 199 -3.93 -5.17 2.32
C LEU A 199 -5.00 -4.22 1.78
N GLY A 200 -4.76 -2.91 1.86
CA GLY A 200 -5.77 -1.92 1.54
C GLY A 200 -6.93 -1.91 2.55
N TRP A 201 -8.12 -1.52 2.11
CA TRP A 201 -9.26 -1.34 3.02
C TRP A 201 -9.95 -2.68 3.34
N HIS A 202 -9.96 -3.05 4.63
CA HIS A 202 -10.61 -4.26 5.13
C HIS A 202 -11.39 -4.03 6.42
N GLN A 203 -12.50 -4.75 6.54
CA GLN A 203 -13.43 -4.69 7.69
C GLN A 203 -13.19 -5.78 8.74
N SER A 204 -12.25 -6.71 8.50
CA SER A 204 -11.93 -7.79 9.42
C SER A 204 -10.44 -7.79 9.78
N PRO A 205 -10.07 -8.25 10.99
CA PRO A 205 -8.68 -8.31 11.42
C PRO A 205 -7.93 -9.53 10.86
N ARG A 206 -8.63 -10.55 10.36
CA ARG A 206 -8.03 -11.82 9.91
C ARG A 206 -7.00 -11.68 8.77
N PRO A 207 -7.22 -10.83 7.75
CA PRO A 207 -6.21 -10.55 6.73
C PRO A 207 -4.93 -9.94 7.33
N CYS A 208 -5.03 -9.17 8.42
CA CYS A 208 -3.84 -8.65 9.11
C CYS A 208 -3.02 -9.78 9.75
N TYR A 209 -3.68 -10.81 10.30
CA TYR A 209 -3.01 -11.99 10.83
C TYR A 209 -2.35 -12.82 9.72
N ALA A 210 -3.02 -12.99 8.59
CA ALA A 210 -2.45 -13.67 7.43
C ALA A 210 -1.23 -12.91 6.86
N LEU A 211 -1.29 -11.57 6.82
CA LEU A 211 -0.15 -10.76 6.41
C LEU A 211 1.03 -10.93 7.38
N TRP A 212 0.78 -10.97 8.69
CA TRP A 212 1.86 -11.21 9.65
C TRP A 212 2.51 -12.58 9.50
N ASP A 213 1.72 -13.64 9.29
CA ASP A 213 2.23 -14.98 9.00
C ASP A 213 3.01 -15.00 7.67
N PHE A 214 2.50 -14.32 6.63
CA PHE A 214 3.18 -14.15 5.35
C PHE A 214 4.54 -13.47 5.51
N LEU A 215 4.61 -12.34 6.23
CA LEU A 215 5.86 -11.60 6.45
C LEU A 215 6.87 -12.43 7.24
N GLN A 216 6.44 -13.17 8.27
CA GLN A 216 7.32 -14.06 9.01
C GLN A 216 7.90 -15.17 8.12
N ASN A 217 7.07 -15.81 7.30
CA ASN A 217 7.52 -16.86 6.37
C ASN A 217 8.40 -16.29 5.26
N TYR A 218 8.08 -15.10 4.76
CA TYR A 218 8.91 -14.43 3.77
C TYR A 218 10.29 -14.10 4.32
N MET A 219 10.37 -13.56 5.55
CA MET A 219 11.65 -13.20 6.18
C MET A 219 12.45 -14.42 6.66
N ASP A 220 11.86 -15.62 6.69
CA ASP A 220 12.55 -16.86 7.02
C ASP A 220 13.31 -17.39 5.79
N VAL A 221 14.64 -17.30 5.84
CA VAL A 221 15.52 -17.82 4.78
C VAL A 221 15.62 -19.35 4.77
N THR A 222 15.21 -20.02 5.86
CA THR A 222 15.30 -21.48 5.98
C THR A 222 14.15 -22.21 5.30
N GLN A 223 13.07 -21.49 5.02
CA GLN A 223 11.88 -22.01 4.35
C GLN A 223 11.78 -21.46 2.92
N PRO A 224 11.11 -22.20 2.01
CA PRO A 224 10.81 -21.70 0.68
C PRO A 224 9.93 -20.45 0.77
N LEU A 225 10.00 -19.61 -0.25
CA LEU A 225 9.17 -18.41 -0.35
C LEU A 225 7.69 -18.78 -0.25
N PRO A 226 6.89 -17.94 0.45
CA PRO A 226 5.47 -18.17 0.59
C PRO A 226 4.82 -18.26 -0.79
N GLU A 227 3.88 -19.20 -0.93
CA GLU A 227 3.16 -19.40 -2.17
C GLU A 227 2.27 -18.20 -2.47
N PHE A 228 2.68 -17.38 -3.44
CA PHE A 228 1.97 -16.17 -3.80
C PHE A 228 2.15 -15.83 -5.28
N PRO A 229 1.07 -15.47 -6.02
CA PRO A 229 1.15 -15.21 -7.46
C PRO A 229 2.20 -14.16 -7.85
N VAL A 230 2.37 -13.11 -7.05
CA VAL A 230 3.33 -12.03 -7.35
C VAL A 230 4.79 -12.45 -7.10
N LEU A 231 5.03 -13.46 -6.25
CA LEU A 231 6.38 -13.98 -5.99
C LEU A 231 6.82 -15.06 -6.99
N GLU A 232 5.87 -15.65 -7.73
CA GLU A 232 6.13 -16.66 -8.77
C GLU A 232 7.33 -16.34 -9.70
N PRO A 233 7.47 -15.14 -10.28
CA PRO A 233 8.56 -14.82 -11.21
C PRO A 233 9.94 -14.85 -10.54
N HIS A 234 9.97 -14.76 -9.22
CA HIS A 234 11.19 -14.65 -8.43
C HIS A 234 11.56 -15.97 -7.74
N ARG A 235 10.70 -16.99 -7.78
CA ARG A 235 10.91 -18.26 -7.06
C ARG A 235 12.16 -19.00 -7.50
N HIS A 236 12.44 -19.05 -8.80
CA HIS A 236 13.63 -19.70 -9.34
C HIS A 236 14.94 -19.03 -8.91
N LYS A 237 14.90 -17.76 -8.49
CA LYS A 237 16.08 -16.99 -8.06
C LYS A 237 16.50 -17.33 -6.62
N ASP A 238 15.57 -17.82 -5.79
CA ASP A 238 15.88 -18.25 -4.43
C ASP A 238 16.30 -19.73 -4.40
N PRO A 239 17.52 -20.07 -3.95
CA PRO A 239 18.02 -21.45 -4.01
C PRO A 239 17.16 -22.43 -3.20
N VAL A 240 16.73 -22.06 -2.00
CA VAL A 240 15.89 -22.90 -1.13
C VAL A 240 14.54 -23.18 -1.78
N THR A 241 13.92 -22.14 -2.34
CA THR A 241 12.66 -22.27 -3.06
C THR A 241 12.82 -23.09 -4.34
N ALA A 242 13.91 -22.89 -5.09
CA ALA A 242 14.17 -23.61 -6.32
C ALA A 242 14.46 -25.10 -6.09
N GLU A 243 15.10 -25.47 -4.98
CA GLU A 243 15.26 -26.88 -4.58
C GLU A 243 13.91 -27.50 -4.20
N HIS A 244 13.14 -26.80 -3.36
CA HIS A 244 11.81 -27.24 -2.96
C HIS A 244 10.86 -27.43 -4.16
N ASP A 245 10.86 -26.49 -5.10
CA ASP A 245 10.01 -26.54 -6.30
C ASP A 245 10.44 -27.69 -7.25
N ARG A 246 11.76 -27.99 -7.32
CA ARG A 246 12.30 -29.14 -8.07
C ARG A 246 11.87 -30.46 -7.45
N GLU A 247 11.94 -30.60 -6.12
CA GLU A 247 11.49 -31.79 -5.39
C GLU A 247 9.98 -32.02 -5.51
N ALA A 248 9.19 -30.94 -5.45
CA ALA A 248 7.74 -31.00 -5.58
C ALA A 248 7.25 -31.17 -7.04
N GLY A 249 8.14 -31.03 -8.03
CA GLY A 249 7.77 -31.07 -9.46
C GLY A 249 6.85 -29.93 -9.87
N ARG A 250 6.95 -28.76 -9.22
CA ARG A 250 6.07 -27.61 -9.46
C ARG A 250 6.46 -26.90 -10.77
N PRO A 251 5.49 -26.60 -11.66
CA PRO A 251 5.80 -25.83 -12.87
C PRO A 251 6.20 -24.38 -12.53
N GLU A 252 7.07 -23.80 -13.37
CA GLU A 252 7.59 -22.44 -13.20
C GLU A 252 6.49 -21.37 -13.30
N ARG A 253 5.52 -21.57 -14.20
CA ARG A 253 4.35 -20.69 -14.42
C ARG A 253 3.06 -21.30 -13.87
N TYR A 254 3.08 -21.71 -12.61
CA TYR A 254 1.96 -22.37 -11.94
C TYR A 254 0.68 -21.51 -11.88
N TRP A 255 0.76 -20.24 -11.47
CA TRP A 255 -0.41 -19.37 -11.30
C TRP A 255 -0.88 -18.74 -12.61
N ARG A 256 0.05 -18.39 -13.48
CA ARG A 256 -0.23 -17.68 -14.74
C ARG A 256 -0.91 -18.55 -15.80
N ASP A 257 -0.52 -19.81 -15.87
CA ASP A 257 -1.05 -20.76 -16.88
C ASP A 257 -2.26 -21.55 -16.36
N MET A 258 -2.66 -21.33 -15.10
CA MET A 258 -3.84 -21.93 -14.51
C MET A 258 -5.13 -21.38 -15.14
N ASP A 259 -6.15 -22.23 -15.27
CA ASP A 259 -7.47 -21.79 -15.69
C ASP A 259 -8.18 -20.96 -14.60
N ASP A 260 -9.02 -20.02 -15.03
CA ASP A 260 -9.71 -19.08 -14.11
C ASP A 260 -10.56 -19.81 -13.04
N LYS A 261 -11.12 -20.98 -13.36
CA LYS A 261 -11.96 -21.73 -12.42
C LYS A 261 -11.10 -22.39 -11.34
N THR A 262 -10.01 -23.05 -11.70
CA THR A 262 -9.06 -23.62 -10.74
C THR A 262 -8.40 -22.52 -9.91
N PHE A 263 -8.06 -21.38 -10.52
CA PHE A 263 -7.54 -20.22 -9.81
C PHE A 263 -8.51 -19.76 -8.72
N GLN A 264 -9.80 -19.60 -9.07
CA GLN A 264 -10.83 -19.22 -8.10
C GLN A 264 -10.97 -20.25 -6.97
N GLN A 265 -10.93 -21.54 -7.28
CA GLN A 265 -10.99 -22.59 -6.25
C GLN A 265 -9.79 -22.51 -5.28
N LYS A 266 -8.58 -22.25 -5.80
CA LYS A 266 -7.38 -22.09 -4.97
C LYS A 266 -7.43 -20.84 -4.11
N GLU A 267 -7.93 -19.74 -4.65
CA GLU A 267 -8.15 -18.51 -3.90
C GLU A 267 -9.17 -18.71 -2.77
N ASP A 268 -10.30 -19.38 -3.05
CA ASP A 268 -11.32 -19.70 -2.05
C ASP A 268 -10.77 -20.64 -0.97
N GLU A 269 -9.91 -21.59 -1.35
CA GLU A 269 -9.18 -22.47 -0.42
C GLU A 269 -8.25 -21.65 0.49
N MET A 270 -7.45 -20.75 -0.08
CA MET A 270 -6.55 -19.85 0.66
C MET A 270 -7.33 -18.93 1.59
N LEU A 271 -8.41 -18.32 1.12
CA LEU A 271 -9.28 -17.47 1.93
C LEU A 271 -9.91 -18.28 3.06
N GLY A 272 -10.36 -19.50 2.79
CA GLY A 272 -10.85 -20.43 3.80
C GLY A 272 -9.82 -20.74 4.88
N ARG A 273 -8.54 -20.90 4.51
CA ARG A 273 -7.43 -21.05 5.47
C ARG A 273 -7.24 -19.78 6.30
N VAL A 274 -7.22 -18.60 5.67
CA VAL A 274 -7.10 -17.30 6.36
C VAL A 274 -8.23 -17.09 7.37
N LEU A 275 -9.46 -17.45 7.01
CA LEU A 275 -10.61 -17.33 7.91
C LEU A 275 -10.55 -18.26 9.11
N ARG A 276 -9.81 -19.37 9.01
CA ARG A 276 -9.57 -20.34 10.09
C ARG A 276 -8.33 -20.02 10.94
N ILE A 277 -7.54 -19.02 10.57
CA ILE A 277 -6.35 -18.63 11.33
C ILE A 277 -6.78 -18.18 12.73
N ASN A 278 -6.20 -18.83 13.74
CA ASN A 278 -6.43 -18.57 15.15
C ASN A 278 -5.15 -18.02 15.79
N THR A 279 -4.57 -16.97 15.18
CA THR A 279 -3.30 -16.38 15.61
C THR A 279 -3.38 -15.84 17.04
N GLU A 280 -4.54 -15.39 17.49
CA GLU A 280 -4.76 -14.89 18.86
C GLU A 280 -4.48 -15.95 19.93
N GLN A 281 -4.70 -17.23 19.62
CA GLN A 281 -4.46 -18.33 20.55
C GLN A 281 -3.10 -19.03 20.34
N ARG A 282 -2.35 -18.66 19.29
CA ARG A 282 -1.04 -19.28 19.02
C ARG A 282 0.00 -18.77 20.02
N PRO A 283 0.88 -19.65 20.53
CA PRO A 283 1.99 -19.21 21.37
C PRO A 283 2.93 -18.32 20.56
N ASN A 284 3.27 -17.15 21.11
CA ASN A 284 4.22 -16.23 20.47
C ASN A 284 5.61 -16.88 20.39
N LEU A 285 6.02 -17.32 19.20
CA LEU A 285 7.33 -17.96 18.96
C LEU A 285 8.50 -17.03 19.33
N MET A 286 8.32 -15.71 19.16
CA MET A 286 9.32 -14.70 19.49
C MET A 286 9.46 -14.48 21.00
N ALA A 287 8.50 -14.95 21.82
CA ALA A 287 8.67 -14.96 23.27
C ALA A 287 9.85 -15.82 23.74
N ARG A 288 10.26 -16.81 22.93
CA ARG A 288 11.42 -17.66 23.24
C ARG A 288 12.76 -16.96 22.97
N LYS A 289 12.78 -16.02 22.03
CA LYS A 289 13.99 -15.31 21.61
C LYS A 289 14.26 -14.05 22.41
N VAL A 290 13.29 -13.59 23.21
CA VAL A 290 13.40 -12.30 23.90
C VAL A 290 12.92 -12.40 25.33
N ARG A 291 13.70 -11.83 26.25
CA ARG A 291 13.29 -11.64 27.63
C ARG A 291 12.34 -10.44 27.70
N TYR A 292 11.03 -10.70 27.79
CA TYR A 292 10.11 -9.63 28.18
C TYR A 292 10.51 -9.16 29.58
N ALA A 293 10.66 -7.84 29.76
CA ALA A 293 10.62 -7.28 31.10
C ALA A 293 9.21 -7.58 31.63
N HIS A 294 9.07 -8.65 32.41
CA HIS A 294 7.85 -8.91 33.14
C HIS A 294 7.69 -7.76 34.13
N MET A 295 6.93 -6.76 33.72
CA MET A 295 6.49 -5.69 34.60
C MET A 295 5.53 -6.37 35.58
N THR A 296 5.96 -6.54 36.82
CA THR A 296 5.09 -7.10 37.85
C THR A 296 3.85 -6.23 38.01
N PRO A 297 2.73 -6.74 38.54
CA PRO A 297 1.56 -5.90 38.85
C PRO A 297 1.95 -4.67 39.70
N GLU A 298 2.97 -4.80 40.54
CA GLU A 298 3.55 -3.71 41.33
C GLU A 298 4.26 -2.66 40.46
N ASP A 299 5.08 -3.09 39.50
CA ASP A 299 5.73 -2.21 38.54
C ASP A 299 4.72 -1.47 37.65
N MET A 300 3.61 -2.13 37.25
CA MET A 300 2.53 -1.49 36.50
C MET A 300 1.82 -0.42 37.33
N LEU A 301 1.56 -0.71 38.60
CA LEU A 301 0.99 0.25 39.55
C LEU A 301 1.94 1.40 39.87
N ALA A 302 3.25 1.14 39.91
CA ALA A 302 4.29 2.15 40.09
C ALA A 302 4.39 3.06 38.86
N TYR A 303 4.36 2.50 37.65
CA TYR A 303 4.35 3.24 36.39
C TYR A 303 3.08 4.11 36.25
N GLY A 304 1.91 3.53 36.59
CA GLY A 304 0.64 4.23 36.64
C GLY A 304 0.63 5.38 37.66
N ARG A 305 1.16 5.15 38.88
CA ARG A 305 1.31 6.18 39.93
C ARG A 305 2.27 7.30 39.52
N GLY A 306 3.41 6.97 38.91
CA GLY A 306 4.38 7.94 38.39
C GLY A 306 3.78 8.82 37.27
N SER A 307 2.97 8.24 36.39
CA SER A 307 2.27 8.98 35.33
C SER A 307 1.17 9.91 35.86
N ARG A 308 0.43 9.50 36.91
CA ARG A 308 -0.58 10.33 37.59
C ARG A 308 0.07 11.44 38.41
N GLN A 309 1.12 11.13 39.17
CA GLN A 309 1.85 12.13 39.97
C GLN A 309 2.56 13.14 39.08
N SER A 310 3.16 12.72 37.96
CA SER A 310 3.75 13.66 36.99
C SER A 310 2.71 14.53 36.32
N ARG A 311 1.53 14.00 35.93
CA ARG A 311 0.40 14.80 35.43
C ARG A 311 -0.13 15.78 36.49
N GLN A 312 -0.30 15.34 37.73
CA GLN A 312 -0.76 16.20 38.83
C GLN A 312 0.28 17.26 39.21
N ARG A 313 1.58 16.94 39.22
CA ARG A 313 2.65 17.92 39.39
C ARG A 313 2.66 18.93 38.24
N ARG A 314 2.51 18.48 37.00
CA ARG A 314 2.43 19.36 35.81
C ARG A 314 1.20 20.27 35.86
N ALA A 315 0.05 19.75 36.28
CA ALA A 315 -1.18 20.52 36.44
C ALA A 315 -1.10 21.54 37.61
N LYS A 316 -0.51 21.15 38.75
CA LYS A 316 -0.30 22.04 39.90
C LYS A 316 0.79 23.09 39.66
N SER A 317 1.77 22.80 38.82
CA SER A 317 2.87 23.72 38.52
C SER A 317 2.51 24.87 37.56
N GLY A 318 1.30 24.88 36.99
CA GLY A 318 0.84 25.96 36.10
C GLY A 318 1.68 26.16 34.82
N LEU A 319 2.65 25.28 34.55
CA LEU A 319 3.55 25.38 33.39
C LEU A 319 2.76 25.14 32.09
N LYS A 320 2.27 26.24 31.50
CA LYS A 320 1.99 26.31 30.07
C LYS A 320 3.25 25.84 29.32
N LYS A 321 3.06 25.07 28.24
CA LYS A 321 4.14 24.67 27.34
C LYS A 321 4.94 25.93 26.97
N GLU A 322 6.14 26.07 27.49
CA GLU A 322 7.08 27.02 26.92
C GLU A 322 7.39 26.57 25.48
N PRO A 323 7.36 27.48 24.50
CA PRO A 323 7.83 27.16 23.17
C PRO A 323 9.30 26.76 23.28
N ILE A 324 9.66 25.68 22.58
CA ILE A 324 11.02 25.15 22.51
C ILE A 324 11.94 26.31 22.12
N ARG A 325 12.73 26.84 23.07
CA ARG A 325 13.79 27.79 22.77
C ARG A 325 14.81 27.08 21.89
N SER A 326 15.08 27.65 20.73
CA SER A 326 16.21 27.30 19.88
C SER A 326 17.51 27.39 20.68
N VAL A 327 18.29 26.31 20.66
CA VAL A 327 19.65 26.28 21.18
C VAL A 327 20.50 27.26 20.36
N PRO A 328 21.28 28.18 20.99
CA PRO A 328 22.25 28.98 20.26
C PRO A 328 23.38 28.07 19.78
N SER A 329 23.77 28.23 18.52
CA SER A 329 25.01 27.69 17.98
C SER A 329 26.16 28.53 18.52
N ASP A 330 26.96 27.93 19.40
CA ASP A 330 28.39 28.27 19.52
C ASP A 330 29.20 27.35 18.61
#